data_AF-A0A947EAM5-F1
#
_entry.id   AF-A0A947EAM5-F1
#
_cell.length_a   1.000
_cell.length_b   1.000
_cell.length_c   1.000
_cell.angle_alpha   90.00
_cell.angle_beta   90.00
_cell.angle_gamma   90.00
#
_symmetry.space_group_name_H-M   'P 1'
#
loop_
_entity.id
_entity.type
_entity.pdbx_description
1 polymer ?
#
loop_
_entity_poly.entity_id
_entity_poly.type
_entity_poly.pdbx_seq_one_letter_code
_entity_poly.pdbx_strand_id
1 'polypeptide(L)'
;FKKKKMNGGAILDTLPLDLPTERFATQAFWFEFPDELYEEAGLEWQAIPGTLHAIEHTAIAMLPMYAICDRWDVGGLSTAMHRDVGKGVFFIYDGYPGGAGIAPIGFSVAERHLRATLDAIRSCPCATGCPSCVQSPKCGNFNDPLDKAGAIALLDVALDH
;
A
#
# COMPACT_ATOMS: atom_id res chain seq x y z
N PHE A 1 7.14 -5.38 -22.13
CA PHE A 1 8.48 -5.73 -21.62
C PHE A 1 9.51 -4.68 -22.05
N LYS A 2 10.51 -4.38 -21.21
CA LYS A 2 11.55 -3.38 -21.51
C LYS A 2 12.84 -4.10 -21.93
N LYS A 3 13.37 -3.79 -23.11
CA LYS A 3 14.71 -4.22 -23.53
C LYS A 3 15.71 -3.23 -22.93
N LYS A 4 16.67 -3.70 -22.14
CA LYS A 4 17.70 -2.85 -21.52
C LYS A 4 19.09 -3.27 -21.97
N LYS A 5 19.99 -2.29 -22.12
CA LYS A 5 21.41 -2.57 -22.36
C LYS A 5 22.00 -3.21 -21.10
N MET A 6 22.71 -4.34 -21.26
CA MET A 6 23.33 -5.05 -20.12
C MET A 6 24.25 -4.12 -19.32
N ASN A 7 25.06 -3.31 -20.03
CA ASN A 7 25.90 -2.30 -19.39
C ASN A 7 25.14 -0.97 -19.29
N GLY A 8 24.88 -0.54 -18.06
CA GLY A 8 24.29 0.77 -17.74
C GLY A 8 22.75 0.80 -17.64
N GLY A 9 22.05 -0.29 -17.94
CA GLY A 9 20.61 -0.42 -17.70
C GLY A 9 19.70 0.48 -18.54
N ALA A 10 20.28 1.24 -19.48
CA ALA A 10 19.54 2.14 -20.38
C ALA A 10 18.45 1.37 -21.13
N ILE A 11 17.24 1.89 -21.11
CA ILE A 11 16.09 1.33 -21.82
C ILE A 11 16.34 1.55 -23.32
N LEU A 12 16.47 0.45 -24.05
CA LEU A 12 16.66 0.44 -25.50
C LEU A 12 15.32 0.40 -26.23
N ASP A 13 14.33 -0.27 -25.64
CA ASP A 13 13.01 -0.43 -26.25
C ASP A 13 11.95 -0.80 -25.20
N THR A 14 10.69 -0.49 -25.47
CA THR A 14 9.53 -0.93 -24.68
C THR A 14 8.50 -1.55 -25.61
N LEU A 15 8.33 -2.86 -25.48
CA LEU A 15 7.48 -3.66 -26.35
C LEU A 15 6.21 -4.09 -25.60
N PRO A 16 5.04 -4.13 -26.25
CA PRO A 16 3.83 -4.64 -25.62
C PRO A 16 3.98 -6.13 -25.29
N LEU A 17 3.38 -6.56 -24.18
CA LEU A 17 3.35 -7.96 -23.77
C LEU A 17 1.92 -8.47 -23.95
N ASP A 18 1.73 -9.37 -24.90
CA ASP A 18 0.46 -10.02 -25.18
C ASP A 18 0.44 -11.40 -24.49
N LEU A 19 -0.03 -11.42 -23.24
CA LEU A 19 -0.21 -12.62 -22.44
C LEU A 19 -1.65 -12.64 -21.92
N PRO A 20 -2.25 -13.85 -21.75
CA PRO A 20 -3.58 -13.95 -21.17
C PRO A 20 -3.59 -13.35 -19.76
N THR A 21 -4.67 -12.62 -19.44
CA THR A 21 -4.87 -12.13 -18.08
C THR A 21 -5.13 -13.29 -17.13
N GLU A 22 -4.31 -13.41 -16.09
CA GLU A 22 -4.59 -14.33 -14.99
C GLU A 22 -5.54 -13.67 -13.98
N ARG A 23 -6.53 -14.42 -13.51
CA ARG A 23 -7.52 -13.98 -12.52
C ARG A 23 -7.76 -15.09 -11.52
N PHE A 24 -7.88 -14.73 -10.25
CA PHE A 24 -8.32 -15.64 -9.21
C PHE A 24 -9.24 -14.89 -8.24
N ALA A 25 -10.23 -15.59 -7.68
CA ALA A 25 -11.04 -15.06 -6.59
C ALA A 25 -10.28 -15.23 -5.28
N THR A 26 -10.28 -14.21 -4.43
CA THR A 26 -9.64 -14.22 -3.10
C THR A 26 -10.39 -13.31 -2.14
N GLN A 27 -9.96 -13.26 -0.89
CA GLN A 27 -10.50 -12.38 0.14
C GLN A 27 -9.58 -11.18 0.36
N ALA A 28 -10.19 -10.03 0.69
CA ALA A 28 -9.49 -8.79 0.97
C ALA A 28 -10.17 -8.04 2.12
N PHE A 29 -9.41 -7.18 2.77
CA PHE A 29 -9.90 -6.09 3.61
C PHE A 29 -9.28 -4.78 3.13
N TRP A 30 -9.91 -3.66 3.44
CA TRP A 30 -9.47 -2.36 2.95
C TRP A 30 -9.83 -1.24 3.91
N PHE A 31 -9.17 -0.12 3.73
CA PHE A 31 -9.43 1.11 4.46
C PHE A 31 -9.80 2.21 3.48
N GLU A 32 -10.98 2.77 3.70
CA GLU A 32 -11.50 3.89 2.94
C GLU A 32 -11.25 5.17 3.74
N PHE A 33 -10.78 6.21 3.07
CA PHE A 33 -10.58 7.52 3.68
C PHE A 33 -11.54 8.50 3.01
N PRO A 34 -12.51 9.06 3.76
CA PRO A 34 -13.34 10.16 3.28
C PRO A 34 -12.51 11.38 2.89
N ASP A 35 -13.03 12.18 1.95
CA ASP A 35 -12.30 13.33 1.39
C ASP A 35 -11.95 14.36 2.48
N GLU A 36 -12.80 14.47 3.49
CA GLU A 36 -12.64 15.36 4.64
C GLU A 36 -11.36 15.06 5.43
N LEU A 37 -10.93 13.80 5.50
CA LEU A 37 -9.69 13.43 6.21
C LEU A 37 -8.45 13.90 5.45
N TYR A 38 -8.48 13.94 4.12
CA TYR A 38 -7.38 14.50 3.33
C TYR A 38 -7.28 16.01 3.52
N GLU A 39 -8.41 16.71 3.53
CA GLU A 39 -8.46 18.15 3.79
C GLU A 39 -7.94 18.50 5.18
N GLU A 40 -8.40 17.78 6.22
CA GLU A 40 -7.94 17.97 7.60
C GLU A 40 -6.45 17.63 7.76
N ALA A 41 -5.94 16.62 7.04
CA ALA A 41 -4.52 16.31 6.98
C ALA A 41 -3.69 17.30 6.14
N GLY A 42 -4.33 18.30 5.50
CA GLY A 42 -3.67 19.29 4.66
C GLY A 42 -3.07 18.71 3.37
N LEU A 43 -3.67 17.65 2.84
CA LEU A 43 -3.18 16.92 1.67
C LEU A 43 -3.84 17.41 0.39
N GLU A 44 -3.01 17.89 -0.53
CA GLU A 44 -3.43 18.16 -1.91
C GLU A 44 -3.65 16.85 -2.68
N TRP A 45 -4.55 16.89 -3.66
CA TRP A 45 -4.94 15.70 -4.44
C TRP A 45 -3.75 14.93 -5.04
N GLN A 46 -2.70 15.64 -5.46
CA GLN A 46 -1.50 15.06 -6.08
C GLN A 46 -0.66 14.24 -5.09
N ALA A 47 -0.78 14.48 -3.78
CA ALA A 47 -0.05 13.74 -2.74
C ALA A 47 -0.76 12.44 -2.34
N ILE A 48 -2.07 12.33 -2.58
CA ILE A 48 -2.90 11.20 -2.16
C ILE A 48 -2.36 9.84 -2.67
N PRO A 49 -1.99 9.67 -3.96
CA PRO A 49 -1.47 8.39 -4.43
C PRO A 49 -0.22 7.93 -3.66
N GLY A 50 0.75 8.83 -3.44
CA GLY A 50 1.98 8.51 -2.71
C GLY A 50 1.74 8.27 -1.21
N THR A 51 0.78 9.00 -0.64
CA THR A 51 0.35 8.87 0.76
C THR A 51 -0.26 7.49 1.01
N LEU A 52 -1.28 7.11 0.24
CA LEU A 52 -1.95 5.82 0.38
C LEU A 52 -1.01 4.64 0.10
N HIS A 53 -0.13 4.78 -0.89
CA HIS A 53 0.86 3.76 -1.24
C HIS A 53 1.90 3.55 -0.13
N ALA A 54 2.34 4.61 0.52
CA ALA A 54 3.22 4.53 1.69
C ALA A 54 2.54 3.84 2.88
N ILE A 55 1.27 4.17 3.15
CA ILE A 55 0.46 3.51 4.20
C ILE A 55 0.31 2.02 3.88
N GLU A 56 -0.10 1.67 2.66
CA GLU A 56 -0.29 0.29 2.21
C GLU A 56 0.97 -0.57 2.42
N HIS A 57 2.13 -0.06 2.00
CA HIS A 57 3.40 -0.76 2.18
C HIS A 57 3.70 -1.04 3.64
N THR A 58 3.58 -0.04 4.52
CA THR A 58 3.86 -0.23 5.93
C THR A 58 2.79 -1.12 6.58
N ALA A 59 1.53 -1.00 6.19
CA ALA A 59 0.45 -1.84 6.69
C ALA A 59 0.71 -3.32 6.35
N ILE A 60 1.09 -3.64 5.12
CA ILE A 60 1.48 -5.02 4.74
C ILE A 60 2.68 -5.50 5.57
N ALA A 61 3.68 -4.63 5.81
CA ALA A 61 4.84 -4.98 6.62
C ALA A 61 4.51 -5.24 8.11
N MET A 62 3.47 -4.57 8.64
CA MET A 62 3.04 -4.70 10.03
C MET A 62 2.00 -5.81 10.26
N LEU A 63 1.36 -6.32 9.20
CA LEU A 63 0.34 -7.38 9.32
C LEU A 63 0.80 -8.66 10.04
N PRO A 64 2.06 -9.13 9.88
CA PRO A 64 2.58 -10.30 10.62
C PRO A 64 2.53 -10.17 12.16
N MET A 65 2.33 -8.96 12.70
CA MET A 65 2.14 -8.75 14.15
C MET A 65 0.80 -9.30 14.66
N TYR A 66 -0.18 -9.50 13.77
CA TYR A 66 -1.56 -9.87 14.12
C TYR A 66 -2.03 -11.16 13.47
N ALA A 67 -1.56 -11.45 12.25
CA ALA A 67 -1.82 -12.69 11.54
C ALA A 67 -0.51 -13.47 11.40
N ILE A 68 -0.57 -14.80 11.54
CA ILE A 68 0.59 -15.65 11.26
C ILE A 68 0.74 -15.74 9.74
N CYS A 69 1.47 -14.80 9.17
CA CYS A 69 1.75 -14.71 7.74
C CYS A 69 3.11 -14.07 7.48
N ASP A 70 3.65 -14.27 6.28
CA ASP A 70 4.69 -13.43 5.72
C ASP A 70 4.05 -12.34 4.84
N ARG A 71 4.74 -11.20 4.66
CA ARG A 71 4.39 -10.23 3.59
C ARG A 71 4.37 -10.87 2.19
N TRP A 72 4.96 -12.05 2.02
CA TRP A 72 4.91 -12.84 0.81
C TRP A 72 3.53 -13.45 0.54
N ASP A 73 2.71 -13.64 1.57
CA ASP A 73 1.40 -14.31 1.51
C ASP A 73 0.25 -13.37 1.16
N VAL A 74 0.50 -12.06 1.11
CA VAL A 74 -0.49 -11.04 0.76
C VAL A 74 -0.02 -10.16 -0.39
N GLY A 75 -0.98 -9.57 -1.08
CA GLY A 75 -0.80 -8.46 -2.02
C GLY A 75 -1.55 -7.23 -1.54
N GLY A 76 -1.34 -6.12 -2.23
CA GLY A 76 -2.07 -4.89 -1.97
C GLY A 76 -2.29 -4.06 -3.23
N LEU A 77 -3.15 -3.07 -3.07
CA LEU A 77 -3.49 -2.08 -4.07
C LEU A 77 -3.87 -0.79 -3.35
N SER A 78 -3.29 0.34 -3.74
CA SER A 78 -3.72 1.67 -3.31
C SER A 78 -4.10 2.53 -4.51
N THR A 79 -5.12 3.38 -4.35
CA THR A 79 -5.53 4.35 -5.37
C THR A 79 -6.22 5.55 -4.71
N ALA A 80 -5.96 6.74 -5.25
CA ALA A 80 -6.62 7.98 -4.82
C ALA A 80 -8.12 8.01 -5.19
N MET A 81 -8.54 7.18 -6.14
CA MET A 81 -9.94 7.08 -6.56
C MET A 81 -10.21 5.68 -7.09
N HIS A 82 -10.84 4.82 -6.28
CA HIS A 82 -11.26 3.50 -6.73
C HIS A 82 -12.63 3.57 -7.37
N ARG A 83 -12.77 3.03 -8.59
CA ARG A 83 -14.00 3.14 -9.40
C ARG A 83 -15.27 2.71 -8.68
N ASP A 84 -15.20 1.63 -7.91
CA ASP A 84 -16.37 1.04 -7.27
C ASP A 84 -16.60 1.56 -5.85
N VAL A 85 -15.56 2.09 -5.19
CA VAL A 85 -15.65 2.63 -3.82
C VAL A 85 -15.97 4.14 -3.87
N GLY A 86 -15.52 4.83 -4.92
CA GLY A 86 -15.72 6.27 -5.12
C GLY A 86 -14.85 7.16 -4.24
N LYS A 87 -13.85 6.60 -3.55
CA LYS A 87 -12.95 7.30 -2.63
C LYS A 87 -11.52 6.81 -2.76
N GLY A 88 -10.61 7.48 -2.07
CA GLY A 88 -9.26 6.99 -1.85
C GLY A 88 -9.28 5.78 -0.89
N VAL A 89 -8.56 4.73 -1.28
CA VAL A 89 -8.60 3.44 -0.60
C VAL A 89 -7.30 2.69 -0.81
N PHE A 90 -6.93 1.87 0.17
CA PHE A 90 -5.99 0.78 -0.06
C PHE A 90 -6.55 -0.56 0.43
N PHE A 91 -6.20 -1.61 -0.30
CA PHE A 91 -6.60 -2.99 -0.07
C PHE A 91 -5.40 -3.82 0.36
N ILE A 92 -5.63 -4.80 1.22
CA ILE A 92 -4.74 -5.92 1.44
C ILE A 92 -5.54 -7.20 1.21
N TYR A 93 -5.02 -8.08 0.37
CA TYR A 93 -5.71 -9.31 -0.04
C TYR A 93 -4.81 -10.53 0.05
N ASP A 94 -5.43 -11.68 0.26
CA ASP A 94 -4.73 -12.95 0.39
C ASP A 94 -4.17 -13.36 -0.98
N GLY A 95 -2.88 -13.69 -1.03
CA GLY A 95 -2.15 -14.09 -2.24
C GLY A 95 -2.47 -15.50 -2.75
N TYR A 96 -3.60 -16.07 -2.33
CA TYR A 96 -4.01 -17.45 -2.63
C TYR A 96 -5.46 -17.51 -3.14
N PRO A 97 -5.77 -18.34 -4.16
CA PRO A 97 -7.13 -18.57 -4.60
C PRO A 97 -8.04 -19.06 -3.46
N GLY A 98 -9.20 -18.42 -3.31
CA GLY A 98 -10.18 -18.70 -2.26
C GLY A 98 -9.91 -18.01 -0.92
N GLY A 99 -8.74 -17.40 -0.74
CA GLY A 99 -8.29 -16.84 0.53
C GLY A 99 -7.49 -17.84 1.38
N ALA A 100 -6.57 -17.31 2.18
CA ALA A 100 -5.75 -18.03 3.16
C ALA A 100 -6.20 -17.77 4.60
N GLY A 101 -7.21 -16.91 4.80
CA GLY A 101 -7.73 -16.53 6.12
C GLY A 101 -6.95 -15.37 6.76
N ILE A 102 -6.07 -14.70 6.03
CA ILE A 102 -5.30 -13.56 6.53
C ILE A 102 -6.19 -12.31 6.54
N ALA A 103 -6.90 -12.04 5.44
CA ALA A 103 -7.78 -10.89 5.31
C ALA A 103 -8.88 -10.80 6.39
N PRO A 104 -9.59 -11.89 6.76
CA PRO A 104 -10.53 -11.84 7.87
C PRO A 104 -9.88 -11.48 9.22
N ILE A 105 -8.65 -11.92 9.47
CA ILE A 105 -7.90 -11.54 10.67
C ILE A 105 -7.57 -10.05 10.62
N GLY A 106 -7.01 -9.57 9.51
CA GLY A 106 -6.69 -8.16 9.28
C GLY A 106 -7.91 -7.26 9.51
N PHE A 107 -9.07 -7.65 8.98
CA PHE A 107 -10.34 -6.97 9.23
C PHE A 107 -10.70 -6.92 10.72
N SER A 108 -10.56 -8.03 11.45
CA SER A 108 -10.90 -8.12 12.88
C SER A 108 -9.98 -7.28 13.79
N VAL A 109 -8.79 -6.89 13.30
CA VAL A 109 -7.80 -6.10 14.04
C VAL A 109 -7.55 -4.72 13.44
N ALA A 110 -8.39 -4.27 12.50
CA ALA A 110 -8.16 -3.15 11.60
C ALA A 110 -7.60 -1.89 12.29
N GLU A 111 -8.23 -1.42 13.37
CA GLU A 111 -7.78 -0.22 14.09
C GLU A 111 -6.39 -0.41 14.72
N ARG A 112 -6.16 -1.53 15.43
CA ARG A 112 -4.86 -1.84 16.03
C ARG A 112 -3.77 -1.94 14.97
N HIS A 113 -4.11 -2.52 13.82
CA HIS A 113 -3.21 -2.64 12.68
C HIS A 113 -2.83 -1.29 12.08
N LEU A 114 -3.78 -0.36 11.92
CA LEU A 114 -3.47 1.02 11.48
C LEU A 114 -2.63 1.77 12.51
N ARG A 115 -2.91 1.65 13.81
CA ARG A 115 -2.09 2.28 14.86
C ARG A 115 -0.64 1.79 14.81
N ALA A 116 -0.43 0.48 14.70
CA ALA A 116 0.92 -0.08 14.54
C ALA A 116 1.60 0.36 13.23
N THR A 117 0.82 0.56 12.15
CA THR A 117 1.31 1.11 10.89
C THR A 117 1.84 2.53 11.09
N LEU A 118 1.04 3.41 11.71
CA LEU A 118 1.43 4.79 12.03
C LEU A 118 2.69 4.82 12.90
N ASP A 119 2.75 4.01 13.96
CA ASP A 119 3.90 3.92 14.87
C ASP A 119 5.18 3.51 14.14
N ALA A 120 5.10 2.53 13.22
CA ALA A 120 6.24 2.08 12.42
C ALA A 120 6.74 3.18 11.47
N ILE A 121 5.84 3.93 10.82
CA ILE A 121 6.24 5.03 9.93
C ILE A 121 6.91 6.15 10.74
N ARG A 122 6.31 6.54 11.87
CA ARG A 122 6.79 7.64 12.73
C ARG A 122 8.11 7.34 13.42
N SER A 123 8.29 6.13 13.94
CA SER A 123 9.50 5.75 14.67
C SER A 123 10.75 5.66 13.78
N CYS A 124 10.57 5.55 12.47
CA CYS A 124 11.69 5.53 11.53
C CYS A 124 12.34 6.93 11.42
N PRO A 125 13.66 7.07 11.63
CA PRO A 125 14.34 8.38 11.64
C PRO A 125 14.57 8.99 10.25
N CYS A 126 14.21 8.31 9.16
CA CYS A 126 14.43 8.84 7.81
C CYS A 126 13.49 10.01 7.50
N ALA A 127 13.96 10.97 6.70
CA ALA A 127 13.17 12.14 6.31
C ALA A 127 12.06 11.80 5.30
N THR A 128 12.40 11.10 4.22
CA THR A 128 11.52 10.98 3.04
C THR A 128 10.91 9.61 2.82
N GLY A 129 11.31 8.61 3.62
CA GLY A 129 10.93 7.21 3.43
C GLY A 129 12.12 6.33 3.04
N CYS A 130 12.13 5.09 3.53
CA CYS A 130 13.22 4.13 3.30
C CYS A 130 12.71 2.67 3.37
N PRO A 131 13.56 1.67 3.07
CA PRO A 131 13.24 0.23 3.20
C PRO A 131 12.74 -0.22 4.58
N SER A 132 13.00 0.55 5.62
CA SER A 132 12.58 0.20 7.00
C SER A 132 11.21 0.76 7.38
N CYS A 133 10.56 1.59 6.55
CA CYS A 133 9.23 2.12 6.84
C CYS A 133 8.25 1.95 5.66
N VAL A 134 8.37 2.78 4.63
CA VAL A 134 7.34 2.94 3.58
C VAL A 134 7.70 2.29 2.24
N GLN A 135 8.91 1.75 2.08
CA GLN A 135 9.29 1.05 0.85
C GLN A 135 9.05 -0.45 0.97
N SER A 136 8.58 -1.07 -0.12
CA SER A 136 8.37 -2.50 -0.23
C SER A 136 9.26 -3.09 -1.34
N PRO A 137 9.94 -4.22 -1.10
CA PRO A 137 10.66 -4.94 -2.14
C PRO A 137 9.73 -5.63 -3.15
N LYS A 138 8.43 -5.72 -2.85
CA LYS A 138 7.39 -6.27 -3.74
C LYS A 138 6.68 -5.22 -4.58
N CYS A 139 7.00 -3.94 -4.40
CA CYS A 139 6.30 -2.87 -5.10
C CYS A 139 6.48 -2.99 -6.62
N GLY A 140 5.39 -3.26 -7.34
CA GLY A 140 5.38 -3.29 -8.81
C GLY A 140 5.59 -1.92 -9.45
N ASN A 141 5.40 -0.84 -8.69
CA ASN A 141 5.53 0.55 -9.11
C ASN A 141 6.90 1.16 -8.74
N PHE A 142 7.91 0.34 -8.46
CA PHE A 142 9.28 0.79 -8.14
C PHE A 142 9.38 1.74 -6.94
N ASN A 143 8.48 1.61 -5.96
CA ASN A 143 8.41 2.50 -4.79
C ASN A 143 8.24 3.99 -5.17
N ASP A 144 7.47 4.26 -6.22
CA ASP A 144 7.19 5.62 -6.71
C ASP A 144 5.73 5.73 -7.21
N PRO A 145 4.95 6.73 -6.76
CA PRO A 145 5.27 7.71 -5.71
C PRO A 145 5.18 7.10 -4.31
N LEU A 146 5.91 7.67 -3.34
CA LEU A 146 5.75 7.41 -1.91
C LEU A 146 5.84 8.73 -1.14
N ASP A 147 4.90 8.95 -0.23
CA ASP A 147 4.88 10.13 0.64
C ASP A 147 4.78 9.72 2.11
N LYS A 148 5.92 9.73 2.80
CA LYS A 148 5.99 9.43 4.23
C LYS A 148 5.26 10.48 5.08
N ALA A 149 5.41 11.76 4.74
CA ALA A 149 4.86 12.84 5.56
C ALA A 149 3.33 12.84 5.45
N GLY A 150 2.82 12.68 4.22
CA GLY A 150 1.39 12.55 3.99
C GLY A 150 0.79 11.30 4.63
N ALA A 151 1.50 10.17 4.62
CA ALA A 151 1.08 8.96 5.33
C ALA A 151 0.89 9.18 6.83
N ILE A 152 1.82 9.89 7.48
CA ILE A 152 1.71 10.24 8.90
C ILE A 152 0.51 11.17 9.13
N ALA A 153 0.42 12.26 8.36
CA ALA A 153 -0.64 13.26 8.53
C ALA A 153 -2.05 12.66 8.37
N LEU A 154 -2.26 11.83 7.35
CA LEU A 154 -3.55 11.19 7.13
C LEU A 154 -3.91 10.20 8.24
N LEU A 155 -2.96 9.36 8.66
CA LEU A 155 -3.22 8.38 9.71
C LEU A 155 -3.46 9.02 11.07
N ASP A 156 -2.82 10.16 11.36
CA ASP A 156 -3.08 10.93 12.58
C ASP A 156 -4.53 11.38 12.67
N VAL A 157 -4.97 12.10 11.64
CA VAL A 157 -6.35 12.57 11.55
C VAL A 157 -7.32 11.39 11.59
N ALA A 158 -7.05 10.31 10.84
CA ALA A 158 -7.95 9.17 10.76
C ALA A 158 -8.07 8.35 12.07
N LEU A 159 -7.09 8.42 12.98
CA LEU A 159 -7.03 7.62 14.22
C LEU A 159 -7.35 8.41 15.49
N ASP A 160 -7.51 9.73 15.37
CA ASP A 160 -7.95 10.64 16.42
C ASP A 160 -9.48 10.77 16.50
N HIS A 161 -10.21 10.27 15.50
CA HIS A 161 -11.68 10.10 15.46
C HIS A 161 -12.11 8.68 15.81
#